data_AF-A0A094BVX2-F1
#
_entry.id   AF-A0A094BVX2-F1
#
_cell.length_a   1.000
_cell.length_b   1.000
_cell.length_c   1.000
_cell.angle_alpha   90.00
_cell.angle_beta   90.00
_cell.angle_gamma   90.00
#
_symmetry.space_group_name_H-M   'P 1'
#
loop_
_entity.id
_entity.type
_entity.pdbx_description
1 polymer ?
#
loop_
_entity_poly.entity_id
_entity_poly.type
_entity_poly.pdbx_seq_one_letter_code
_entity_poly.pdbx_strand_id
1 'polypeptide(L)'
;VSKTPQTTNEALSQSTFIKGRIARHQGSSLTPILAAVDQLLKGMQAVSHQMILLEAEVQTLQQANKVLSKHRRAKWTYLQDGGAINGSQAREIMAEKGVVEEEGVTLMV
;
A
#
# COMPACT_ATOMS: atom_id res chain seq x y z
N VAL A 1 7.58 -36.32 -2.64
CA VAL A 1 8.06 -35.41 -1.57
C VAL A 1 6.92 -34.48 -1.21
N SER A 2 6.48 -34.44 0.04
CA SER A 2 5.42 -33.52 0.47
C SER A 2 6.05 -32.14 0.75
N LYS A 3 5.48 -31.08 0.20
CA LYS A 3 6.02 -29.71 0.20
C LYS A 3 5.08 -28.79 0.97
N THR A 4 5.59 -27.81 1.72
CA THR A 4 4.73 -26.84 2.41
C THR A 4 3.96 -25.97 1.41
N PRO A 5 2.63 -25.87 1.51
CA PRO A 5 1.83 -25.04 0.61
C PRO A 5 2.05 -23.56 0.91
N GLN A 6 2.27 -22.75 -0.12
CA GLN A 6 2.49 -21.29 -0.04
C GLN A 6 1.31 -20.49 -0.59
N THR A 7 0.39 -21.15 -1.30
CA THR A 7 -0.77 -20.51 -1.91
C THR A 7 -2.07 -21.21 -1.51
N THR A 8 -3.19 -20.50 -1.61
CA THR A 8 -4.54 -21.05 -1.32
C THR A 8 -4.86 -22.26 -2.21
N ASN A 9 -4.48 -22.25 -3.48
CA ASN A 9 -4.68 -23.36 -4.40
C ASN A 9 -3.84 -24.59 -4.02
N GLU A 10 -2.59 -24.41 -3.59
CA GLU A 10 -1.76 -25.50 -3.08
C GLU A 10 -2.36 -26.10 -1.80
N ALA A 11 -2.85 -25.26 -0.89
CA ALA A 11 -3.53 -25.71 0.34
C ALA A 11 -4.81 -26.50 0.04
N LEU A 12 -5.62 -26.06 -0.93
CA LEU A 12 -6.82 -26.77 -1.40
C LEU A 12 -6.49 -28.13 -2.03
N SER A 13 -5.44 -28.17 -2.86
CA SER A 13 -4.94 -29.40 -3.46
C SER A 13 -4.49 -30.40 -2.39
N GLN A 14 -3.73 -29.93 -1.39
CA GLN A 14 -3.30 -30.77 -0.26
C GLN A 14 -4.46 -31.24 0.61
N SER A 15 -5.43 -30.38 0.91
CA SER A 15 -6.63 -30.75 1.64
C SER A 15 -7.42 -31.86 0.91
N THR A 16 -7.58 -31.72 -0.40
CA THR A 16 -8.25 -32.72 -1.25
C THR A 16 -7.48 -34.05 -1.25
N PHE A 17 -6.16 -33.99 -1.35
CA PHE A 17 -5.29 -35.16 -1.28
C PHE A 17 -5.40 -35.88 0.08
N ILE A 18 -5.39 -35.14 1.19
CA ILE A 18 -5.55 -35.68 2.55
C ILE A 18 -6.92 -36.35 2.69
N LYS A 19 -8.01 -35.70 2.28
CA LYS A 19 -9.37 -36.26 2.31
C LYS A 19 -9.45 -37.58 1.53
N GLY A 20 -8.83 -37.63 0.35
CA GLY A 20 -8.76 -38.85 -0.46
C GLY A 20 -8.02 -40.00 0.23
N ARG A 21 -6.92 -39.71 0.94
CA ARG A 21 -6.19 -40.74 1.72
C ARG A 21 -6.97 -41.24 2.91
N ILE A 22 -7.65 -40.35 3.64
CA ILE A 22 -8.49 -40.73 4.79
C ILE A 22 -9.62 -41.66 4.32
N ALA A 23 -10.31 -41.31 3.24
CA ALA A 23 -11.42 -42.11 2.72
C ALA A 23 -11.02 -43.52 2.26
N ARG A 24 -9.76 -43.72 1.84
CA ARG A 24 -9.23 -44.99 1.34
C ARG A 24 -8.41 -45.76 2.39
N HIS A 25 -8.29 -45.23 3.60
CA HIS A 25 -7.48 -45.84 4.65
C HIS A 25 -8.16 -47.10 5.17
N GLN A 26 -7.45 -48.24 5.07
CA GLN A 26 -7.88 -49.53 5.63
C GLN A 26 -6.69 -50.16 6.35
N GLY A 27 -6.60 -49.99 7.67
CA GLY A 27 -5.64 -50.69 8.53
C GLY A 27 -4.15 -50.38 8.32
N SER A 28 -3.78 -49.41 7.47
CA SER A 28 -2.39 -49.01 7.23
C SER A 28 -1.89 -47.94 8.23
N SER A 29 -0.60 -47.60 8.21
CA SER A 29 -0.07 -46.54 9.10
C SER A 29 -0.71 -45.17 8.79
N LEU A 30 -1.14 -44.47 9.85
CA LEU A 30 -1.66 -43.10 9.79
C LEU A 30 -0.56 -42.03 9.62
N THR A 31 0.72 -42.38 9.84
CA THR A 31 1.86 -41.45 9.81
C THR A 31 1.91 -40.56 8.55
N PRO A 32 1.67 -41.06 7.33
CA PRO A 32 1.71 -40.22 6.13
C PRO A 32 0.57 -39.19 6.05
N ILE A 33 -0.58 -39.47 6.67
CA ILE A 33 -1.71 -38.54 6.73
C ILE A 33 -1.40 -37.43 7.73
N LEU A 34 -0.87 -37.77 8.90
CA LEU A 34 -0.42 -36.79 9.90
C LEU A 34 0.65 -35.85 9.35
N ALA A 35 1.64 -36.39 8.64
CA ALA A 35 2.68 -35.58 8.00
C ALA A 35 2.12 -34.57 6.97
N ALA A 36 1.07 -34.94 6.24
CA ALA A 36 0.41 -34.04 5.29
C ALA A 36 -0.40 -32.96 6.01
N VAL A 37 -1.06 -33.28 7.12
CA VAL A 37 -1.75 -32.30 7.97
C VAL A 37 -0.76 -31.30 8.58
N ASP A 38 0.39 -31.76 9.09
CA ASP A 38 1.43 -30.89 9.65
C ASP A 38 1.98 -29.91 8.61
N GLN A 39 2.14 -30.34 7.36
CA GLN A 39 2.57 -29.46 6.27
C GLN A 39 1.52 -28.44 5.89
N LEU A 40 0.25 -28.84 5.86
CA LEU A 40 -0.85 -27.91 5.65
C LEU A 40 -0.86 -26.83 6.76
N LEU A 41 -0.66 -27.24 8.02
CA LEU A 41 -0.58 -26.32 9.16
C LEU A 41 0.56 -25.31 8.98
N LYS A 42 1.75 -25.78 8.59
CA LYS A 42 2.92 -24.92 8.30
C LYS A 42 2.66 -23.95 7.16
N GLY A 43 1.95 -24.39 6.13
CA GLY A 43 1.58 -23.52 5.01
C GLY A 43 0.60 -22.42 5.43
N MET A 44 -0.41 -22.78 6.22
CA MET A 44 -1.34 -21.81 6.80
C MET A 44 -0.64 -20.79 7.70
N GLN A 45 0.33 -21.23 8.51
CA GLN A 45 1.15 -20.33 9.32
C GLN A 45 1.94 -19.34 8.44
N ALA A 46 2.59 -19.83 7.37
CA ALA A 46 3.33 -18.97 6.45
C ALA A 46 2.43 -17.91 5.78
N VAL A 47 1.26 -18.32 5.28
CA VAL A 47 0.27 -17.41 4.68
C VAL A 47 -0.25 -16.41 5.72
N SER A 48 -0.54 -16.85 6.95
CA SER A 48 -0.99 -15.97 8.03
C SER A 48 0.04 -14.92 8.38
N HIS A 49 1.33 -15.28 8.48
CA HIS A 49 2.40 -14.32 8.72
C HIS A 49 2.49 -13.27 7.61
N GLN A 50 2.41 -13.69 6.35
CA GLN A 50 2.39 -12.76 5.22
C GLN A 50 1.17 -11.83 5.28
N MET A 51 -0.01 -12.36 5.59
CA MET A 51 -1.24 -11.56 5.70
C MET A 51 -1.10 -10.48 6.77
N ILE A 52 -0.54 -10.80 7.95
CA ILE A 52 -0.31 -9.82 9.03
C ILE A 52 0.60 -8.69 8.55
N LEU A 53 1.68 -9.01 7.82
CA LEU A 53 2.59 -8.00 7.27
C LEU A 53 1.88 -7.09 6.25
N LEU A 54 1.10 -7.68 5.35
CA LEU A 54 0.32 -6.92 4.37
C LEU A 54 -0.72 -6.03 5.04
N GLU A 55 -1.43 -6.52 6.06
CA GLU A 55 -2.40 -5.72 6.81
C GLU A 55 -1.74 -4.51 7.49
N ALA A 56 -0.56 -4.69 8.09
CA ALA A 56 0.21 -3.61 8.70
C ALA A 56 0.68 -2.57 7.66
N GLU A 57 1.13 -3.02 6.49
CA GLU A 57 1.51 -2.13 5.39
C GLU A 57 0.30 -1.34 4.85
N VAL A 58 -0.84 -2.01 4.64
CA VAL A 58 -2.09 -1.38 4.21
C VAL A 58 -2.54 -0.32 5.21
N GLN A 59 -2.50 -0.61 6.51
CA GLN A 59 -2.85 0.37 7.56
C GLN A 59 -1.91 1.58 7.52
N THR A 60 -0.61 1.34 7.35
CA THR A 60 0.40 2.41 7.26
C THR A 60 0.13 3.31 6.05
N LEU A 61 -0.12 2.73 4.88
CA LEU A 61 -0.44 3.46 3.65
C LEU A 61 -1.76 4.24 3.76
N GLN A 62 -2.79 3.65 4.37
CA GLN A 62 -4.06 4.34 4.62
C GLN A 62 -3.87 5.54 5.52
N GLN A 63 -3.05 5.43 6.57
CA GLN A 63 -2.77 6.55 7.46
C GLN A 63 -1.99 7.66 6.76
N ALA A 64 -0.95 7.30 5.99
CA ALA A 64 -0.19 8.26 5.19
C ALA A 64 -1.09 8.99 4.17
N ASN A 65 -1.98 8.26 3.49
CA ASN A 65 -2.94 8.83 2.56
C ASN A 65 -3.94 9.78 3.22
N LYS A 66 -4.43 9.45 4.43
CA LYS A 66 -5.29 10.36 5.21
C LYS A 66 -4.57 11.66 5.54
N VAL A 67 -3.31 11.59 5.97
CA VAL A 67 -2.49 12.76 6.27
C VAL A 67 -2.26 13.61 5.00
N LEU A 68 -1.83 12.98 3.90
CA LEU A 68 -1.63 13.68 2.62
C LEU A 68 -2.92 14.30 2.10
N SER A 69 -4.06 13.60 2.21
CA SER A 69 -5.36 14.13 1.78
C SER A 69 -5.80 15.32 2.62
N LYS A 70 -5.57 15.29 3.94
CA LYS A 70 -5.81 16.45 4.82
C LYS A 70 -4.92 17.62 4.43
N HIS A 71 -3.63 17.40 4.21
CA HIS A 71 -2.69 18.43 3.81
C HIS A 71 -3.07 19.06 2.45
N ARG A 72 -3.41 18.24 1.46
CA ARG A 72 -3.87 18.71 0.15
C ARG A 72 -5.14 19.55 0.26
N ARG A 73 -6.12 19.11 1.06
CA ARG A 73 -7.34 19.89 1.32
C ARG A 73 -7.03 21.21 2.02
N ALA A 74 -6.22 21.22 3.07
CA ALA A 74 -5.85 22.45 3.76
C ALA A 74 -5.17 23.45 2.82
N LYS A 75 -4.23 22.99 1.99
CA LYS A 75 -3.59 23.82 0.96
C LYS A 75 -4.61 24.35 -0.05
N TRP A 76 -5.52 23.50 -0.53
CA TRP A 76 -6.53 23.89 -1.49
C TRP A 76 -7.52 24.92 -0.92
N THR A 77 -8.05 24.68 0.28
CA THR A 77 -8.89 25.63 1.02
C THR A 77 -8.17 26.95 1.25
N TYR A 78 -6.91 26.92 1.71
CA TYR A 78 -6.10 28.12 1.85
C TYR A 78 -5.95 28.90 0.53
N LEU A 79 -5.75 28.23 -0.61
CA LEU A 79 -5.68 28.89 -1.90
C LEU A 79 -7.04 29.47 -2.35
N GLN A 80 -8.15 28.78 -2.06
CA GLN A 80 -9.49 29.27 -2.35
C GLN A 80 -9.87 30.49 -1.52
N ASP A 81 -9.49 30.48 -0.24
CA ASP A 81 -9.71 31.58 0.70
C ASP A 81 -8.74 32.77 0.45
N GLY A 82 -7.93 32.70 -0.62
CA GLY A 82 -7.04 33.78 -1.07
C GLY A 82 -5.71 33.86 -0.32
N GLY A 83 -5.32 32.78 0.37
CA GLY A 83 -4.33 32.78 1.44
C GLY A 83 -2.89 33.11 1.06
N ALA A 84 -2.43 32.90 -0.16
CA ALA A 84 -1.15 33.44 -0.61
C ALA A 84 -1.46 34.55 -1.59
N ILE A 85 -1.44 35.79 -1.10
CA ILE A 85 -1.47 37.05 -1.87
C ILE A 85 -2.26 36.85 -3.17
N ASN A 86 -3.58 37.10 -3.11
CA ASN A 86 -4.40 37.05 -4.32
C ASN A 86 -3.70 37.87 -5.44
N GLY A 87 -3.85 37.48 -6.71
CA GLY A 87 -3.08 38.11 -7.80
C GLY A 87 -3.18 39.65 -7.83
N SER A 88 -4.26 40.21 -7.27
CA SER A 88 -4.42 41.64 -6.98
C SER A 88 -3.49 42.17 -5.88
N GLN A 89 -3.40 41.53 -4.71
CA GLN A 89 -2.46 41.87 -3.64
C GLN A 89 -1.01 41.68 -4.09
N ALA A 90 -0.73 40.75 -5.01
CA ALA A 90 0.62 40.54 -5.55
C ALA A 90 1.01 41.73 -6.41
N ARG A 91 0.08 42.16 -7.27
CA ARG A 91 0.21 43.38 -8.07
C ARG A 91 0.28 44.63 -7.20
N GLU A 92 -0.45 44.70 -6.10
CA GLU A 92 -0.45 45.82 -5.16
C GLU A 92 0.88 45.92 -4.40
N ILE A 93 1.41 44.80 -3.90
CA ILE A 93 2.74 44.75 -3.27
C ILE A 93 3.86 45.01 -4.30
N MET A 94 3.70 44.59 -5.56
CA MET A 94 4.64 44.92 -6.64
C MET A 94 4.60 46.42 -7.00
N ALA A 95 3.41 47.03 -6.97
CA ALA A 95 3.24 48.47 -7.15
C ALA A 95 3.79 49.27 -5.96
N GLU A 96 3.62 48.78 -4.74
CA GLU A 96 4.15 49.39 -3.51
C GLU A 96 5.69 49.27 -3.42
N LYS A 97 6.27 48.16 -3.92
CA LYS A 97 7.72 47.93 -3.92
C LYS A 97 8.47 48.54 -5.11
N GLY A 98 7.80 49.22 -6.04
CA GLY A 98 8.44 49.99 -7.11
C GLY A 98 9.51 49.21 -7.87
N VAL A 99 9.20 47.98 -8.30
CA VAL A 99 10.09 47.26 -9.23
C VAL A 99 9.93 47.90 -10.59
N VAL A 100 10.77 48.91 -10.86
CA VAL A 100 11.03 49.45 -12.19
C VAL A 100 11.59 48.30 -13.02
N GLU A 101 10.90 47.90 -14.07
CA GLU A 101 11.55 47.13 -15.14
C GLU A 101 12.71 47.99 -15.64
N GLU A 102 13.94 47.54 -15.41
CA GLU A 102 15.11 48.13 -16.08
C GLU A 102 14.89 47.95 -17.59
N GLU A 103 14.50 49.04 -18.25
CA GLU A 103 14.63 49.19 -19.69
C GLU A 103 16.07 48.86 -20.06
N GLY A 104 16.23 47.74 -20.76
CA GLY A 104 17.48 47.37 -21.40
C GLY A 104 17.91 48.48 -22.35
N VAL A 105 18.86 49.29 -21.91
CA VAL A 105 19.65 50.18 -22.78
C VAL A 105 20.32 49.31 -23.84
N THR A 106 20.04 49.57 -25.11
CA THR A 106 21.01 49.35 -26.18
C THR A 106 21.03 50.57 -27.09
N LEU A 107 22.18 51.22 -27.04
CA LEU A 107 22.64 52.41 -27.72
C LEU A 107 22.50 52.35 -29.26
N MET A 108 22.38 53.54 -29.84
CA MET A 108 22.76 53.90 -31.22
C MET A 108 23.98 53.13 -31.75
N VAL A 109 23.84 52.51 -32.93
CA VAL A 109 24.68 52.70 -34.14
C VAL A 109 23.79 52.50 -35.36
#